data_AF-A0A2D8KIY2-F1
#
_entry.id   AF-A0A2D8KIY2-F1
#
_cell.length_a   1.000
_cell.length_b   1.000
_cell.length_c   1.000
_cell.angle_alpha   90.00
_cell.angle_beta   90.00
_cell.angle_gamma   90.00
#
_symmetry.space_group_name_H-M   'P 1'
#
loop_
_entity.id
_entity.type
_entity.pdbx_description
1 polymer ?
#
loop_
_entity_poly.entity_id
_entity_poly.type
_entity_poly.pdbx_seq_one_letter_code
_entity_poly.pdbx_strand_id
1 'polypeptide(L)'
;MNLVLKVSFNNYDEWREAFDNHSERAKVCDESKTTVGKIDDQNCLVMLYDVDMVGLQNLMSSDFLVELTEKMNIKNNEMYSFEPLPS
;
A
#
# COMPACT_ATOMS: atom_id res chain seq x y z
N MET A 1 11.97 -0.64 7.56
CA MET A 1 12.32 0.29 6.45
C MET A 1 11.06 1.07 6.10
N ASN A 2 11.15 2.33 5.65
CA ASN A 2 9.97 3.04 5.16
C ASN A 2 9.88 2.93 3.64
N LEU A 3 8.66 2.83 3.12
CA LEU A 3 8.37 2.65 1.70
C LEU A 3 7.38 3.69 1.21
N VAL A 4 7.63 4.24 0.03
CA VAL A 4 6.63 4.97 -0.75
C VAL A 4 6.33 4.19 -2.02
N LEU A 5 5.05 4.00 -2.28
CA LEU A 5 4.50 3.25 -3.39
C LEU A 5 3.64 4.20 -4.22
N LYS A 6 3.79 4.16 -5.54
CA LYS A 6 2.76 4.69 -6.43
C LYS A 6 1.92 3.53 -6.94
N VAL A 7 0.62 3.64 -6.68
CA VAL A 7 -0.36 2.60 -6.97
C VAL A 7 -1.37 3.13 -7.97
N SER A 8 -1.71 2.33 -8.98
CA SER A 8 -2.85 2.60 -9.86
C SER A 8 -3.89 1.48 -9.79
N PHE A 9 -5.13 1.82 -10.14
CA PHE A 9 -6.32 0.97 -10.02
C PHE A 9 -7.44 1.50 -10.94
N ASN A 10 -8.51 0.73 -11.10
CA ASN A 10 -9.66 1.12 -11.89
C ASN A 10 -10.45 2.29 -11.28
N ASN A 11 -10.59 2.33 -9.94
CA ASN A 11 -11.38 3.32 -9.20
C ASN A 11 -10.78 3.59 -7.80
N TYR A 12 -10.50 4.86 -7.48
CA TYR A 12 -9.93 5.27 -6.20
C TYR A 12 -10.80 4.95 -4.99
N ASP A 13 -12.10 5.25 -5.06
CA ASP A 13 -12.97 5.15 -3.89
C ASP A 13 -13.18 3.69 -3.49
N GLU A 14 -13.39 2.80 -4.47
CA GLU A 14 -13.47 1.35 -4.23
C GLU A 14 -12.15 0.79 -3.70
N TRP A 15 -11.02 1.23 -4.26
CA TRP A 15 -9.70 0.82 -3.78
C TRP A 15 -9.46 1.30 -2.35
N ARG A 16 -9.84 2.54 -2.05
CA ARG A 16 -9.67 3.16 -0.73
C ARG A 16 -10.49 2.45 0.33
N GLU A 17 -11.74 2.09 0.03
CA GLU A 17 -12.59 1.32 0.93
C GLU A 17 -11.98 -0.06 1.25
N ALA A 18 -11.50 -0.78 0.23
CA ALA A 18 -10.83 -2.06 0.44
C ALA A 18 -9.52 -1.91 1.22
N PHE A 19 -8.74 -0.85 0.94
CA PHE A 19 -7.50 -0.55 1.63
C PHE A 19 -7.72 -0.23 3.12
N ASP A 20 -8.71 0.60 3.45
CA ASP A 20 -8.98 1.02 4.82
C ASP A 20 -9.54 -0.12 5.68
N ASN A 21 -10.29 -1.04 5.08
CA ASN A 21 -10.85 -2.20 5.79
C ASN A 21 -9.85 -3.36 5.97
N HIS A 22 -8.63 -3.26 5.45
CA HIS A 22 -7.64 -4.33 5.50
C HIS A 22 -6.76 -4.25 6.77
N SER A 23 -7.26 -4.84 7.87
CA SER A 23 -6.59 -4.80 9.19
C SER A 23 -5.27 -5.55 9.26
N GLU A 24 -5.05 -6.55 8.39
CA GLU A 24 -3.84 -7.39 8.39
C GLU A 24 -2.57 -6.59 8.06
N ARG A 25 -2.69 -5.43 7.41
CA ARG A 25 -1.57 -4.53 7.11
C ARG A 25 -0.84 -4.06 8.39
N ALA A 26 -1.55 -3.91 9.51
CA ALA A 26 -0.95 -3.52 10.79
C ALA A 26 0.04 -4.56 11.35
N LYS A 27 0.08 -5.79 10.81
CA LYS A 27 1.07 -6.81 11.19
C LYS A 27 2.42 -6.61 10.51
N VAL A 28 2.48 -5.83 9.42
CA VAL A 28 3.67 -5.72 8.55
C VAL A 28 4.22 -4.31 8.44
N CYS A 29 3.55 -3.30 9.02
CA CYS A 29 4.03 -1.92 9.09
C CYS A 29 3.38 -1.16 10.26
N ASP A 30 3.92 0.02 10.58
CA ASP A 30 3.27 0.97 11.49
C ASP A 30 2.06 1.63 10.81
N GLU A 31 0.90 1.01 11.00
CA GLU A 31 -0.37 1.46 10.45
C GLU A 31 -0.74 2.88 10.91
N SER A 32 -0.37 3.26 12.14
CA SER A 32 -0.73 4.56 12.71
C SER A 32 -0.10 5.75 11.96
N LYS A 33 0.98 5.50 11.21
CA LYS A 33 1.67 6.47 10.37
C LYS A 33 1.38 6.29 8.87
N THR A 34 0.68 5.21 8.50
CA THR A 34 0.41 4.92 7.09
C THR A 34 -0.39 6.06 6.48
N THR A 35 0.14 6.61 5.39
CA THR A 35 -0.44 7.80 4.75
C THR A 35 -0.76 7.49 3.30
N VAL A 36 -1.93 7.91 2.84
CA VAL A 36 -2.35 7.79 1.44
C VAL A 36 -2.65 9.16 0.89
N GLY A 37 -2.02 9.51 -0.22
CA GLY A 37 -2.31 10.72 -0.98
C GLY A 37 -2.98 10.37 -2.31
N LYS A 38 -4.22 10.82 -2.53
CA LYS A 38 -4.88 10.72 -3.83
C LYS A 38 -4.14 11.60 -4.85
N ILE A 39 -3.76 11.04 -6.00
CA ILE A 39 -3.24 11.81 -7.13
C ILE A 39 -4.41 12.18 -8.05
N ASP A 40 -5.18 11.19 -8.46
CA ASP A 40 -6.38 11.30 -9.29
C ASP A 40 -7.32 10.12 -9.01
N ASP A 41 -8.34 9.91 -9.85
CA ASP A 41 -9.33 8.83 -9.67
C ASP A 41 -8.79 7.42 -9.95
N GLN A 42 -7.56 7.30 -10.47
CA GLN A 42 -6.93 6.04 -10.86
C GLN A 42 -5.53 5.85 -10.27
N ASN A 43 -5.01 6.82 -9.51
CA ASN A 43 -3.65 6.79 -8.97
C ASN A 43 -3.59 7.37 -7.55
N CYS A 44 -2.74 6.77 -6.72
CA CYS A 44 -2.39 7.33 -5.41
C CYS A 44 -0.92 7.07 -5.04
N LEU A 45 -0.46 7.78 -4.02
CA LEU A 45 0.74 7.44 -3.26
C LEU A 45 0.34 6.78 -1.94
N VAL A 46 1.07 5.73 -1.56
CA VAL A 46 0.98 5.08 -0.24
C VAL A 46 2.35 5.16 0.43
N MET A 47 2.40 5.71 1.63
CA MET A 47 3.58 5.75 2.47
C MET A 47 3.38 4.78 3.63
N LEU A 48 4.27 3.80 3.74
CA LEU A 48 4.32 2.81 4.80
C LEU A 48 5.57 3.03 5.64
N TYR A 49 5.44 2.87 6.95
CA TYR A 49 6.51 3.09 7.92
C TYR A 49 6.86 1.80 8.66
N ASP A 50 8.12 1.64 9.05
CA ASP A 50 8.61 0.49 9.83
C ASP A 50 8.18 -0.87 9.24
N VAL A 51 8.29 -0.98 7.91
CA VAL A 51 7.84 -2.15 7.14
C VAL A 51 8.72 -3.37 7.42
N ASP A 52 8.07 -4.50 7.73
CA ASP A 52 8.61 -5.85 7.61
C ASP A 52 8.45 -6.34 6.16
N MET A 53 9.56 -6.37 5.43
CA MET A 53 9.55 -6.74 4.01
C MET A 53 9.13 -8.20 3.77
N VAL A 54 9.47 -9.11 4.69
CA VAL A 54 9.11 -10.53 4.54
C VAL A 54 7.62 -10.70 4.80
N GLY A 55 7.12 -10.10 5.88
CA GLY A 55 5.69 -10.04 6.18
C GLY A 55 4.88 -9.41 5.05
N LEU A 56 5.34 -8.27 4.50
CA LEU A 56 4.67 -7.59 3.39
C LEU A 56 4.62 -8.46 2.14
N GLN A 57 5.72 -9.15 1.77
CA GLN A 57 5.74 -10.03 0.61
C GLN A 57 4.76 -11.21 0.76
N ASN A 58 4.69 -11.80 1.95
CA ASN A 58 3.72 -12.86 2.25
C ASN A 58 2.29 -12.34 2.19
N LEU A 59 2.04 -11.14 2.74
CA LEU A 59 0.74 -10.49 2.73
C LEU A 59 0.27 -10.22 1.29
N MET A 60 1.14 -9.64 0.45
CA MET A 60 0.87 -9.39 -0.97
C MET A 60 0.61 -10.67 -1.77
N SER A 61 1.07 -11.82 -1.27
CA SER A 61 0.85 -13.14 -1.87
C SER A 61 -0.37 -13.86 -1.30
N SER A 62 -1.13 -13.23 -0.39
CA SER A 62 -2.37 -13.79 0.15
C SER A 62 -3.48 -13.80 -0.89
N ASP A 63 -4.33 -14.82 -0.85
CA ASP A 63 -5.46 -14.98 -1.78
C ASP A 63 -6.31 -13.70 -1.87
N PHE A 64 -6.60 -13.07 -0.72
CA PHE A 64 -7.36 -11.82 -0.67
C PHE A 64 -6.71 -10.69 -1.48
N LEU A 65 -5.41 -10.44 -1.30
CA LEU A 65 -4.74 -9.36 -2.02
C LEU A 65 -4.50 -9.69 -3.49
N VAL A 66 -4.32 -10.97 -3.84
CA VAL A 66 -4.24 -11.43 -5.23
C VAL A 66 -5.58 -11.18 -5.94
N GLU A 67 -6.69 -11.63 -5.36
CA GLU A 67 -8.03 -11.40 -5.91
C GLU A 67 -8.35 -9.91 -6.04
N LEU A 68 -8.02 -9.12 -5.01
CA LEU A 68 -8.23 -7.67 -5.03
C LEU A 68 -7.40 -6.98 -6.13
N THR A 69 -6.15 -7.42 -6.30
CA THR A 69 -5.23 -6.93 -7.34
C THR A 69 -5.79 -7.19 -8.73
N GLU A 70 -6.28 -8.40 -8.99
CA GLU A 70 -6.88 -8.76 -10.27
C GLU A 70 -8.18 -7.98 -10.51
N LYS A 71 -9.10 -7.96 -9.53
CA LYS A 71 -10.40 -7.30 -9.63
C LYS A 71 -10.28 -5.81 -9.92
N MET A 72 -9.38 -5.12 -9.23
CA MET A 72 -9.22 -3.66 -9.36
C MET A 72 -8.08 -3.24 -10.27
N ASN A 73 -7.44 -4.20 -10.96
CA ASN A 73 -6.30 -3.97 -11.86
C ASN A 73 -5.20 -3.15 -11.16
N ILE A 74 -4.88 -3.54 -9.92
CA ILE A 74 -3.91 -2.82 -9.10
C ILE A 74 -2.52 -2.99 -9.70
N LYS A 75 -1.78 -1.88 -9.85
CA LYS A 75 -0.38 -1.89 -10.28
C LYS A 75 0.46 -1.08 -9.31
N ASN A 76 1.59 -1.63 -8.87
CA ASN A 76 2.52 -1.01 -7.92
C ASN A 76 3.96 -0.96 -8.45
N ASN A 77 4.11 -0.58 -9.72
CA ASN A 77 5.38 -0.66 -10.46
C ASN A 77 6.49 0.27 -9.93
N GLU A 78 6.13 1.21 -9.06
CA GLU A 78 7.05 2.21 -8.51
C GLU A 78 7.06 2.08 -6.98
N MET A 79 8.15 1.54 -6.44
CA MET A 79 8.39 1.37 -5.01
C MET A 79 9.77 1.95 -4.67
N TYR A 80 9.81 2.84 -3.70
CA TYR A 80 11.04 3.48 -3.23
C TYR A 80 11.13 3.39 -1.72
N SER A 81 12.36 3.27 -1.19
CA SER A 81 12.61 3.47 0.23
C SER A 81 12.87 4.94 0.54
N PHE A 82 12.55 5.37 1.76
CA PHE A 82 12.86 6.71 2.24
C PHE A 82 13.27 6.71 3.71
N GLU A 83 14.03 7.72 4.10
CA GLU A 83 14.49 7.92 5.47
C GLU A 83 14.25 9.38 5.88
N PRO A 84 14.01 9.66 7.18
CA PRO A 84 13.98 11.02 7.69
C PRO A 84 15.29 11.73 7.38
N LEU A 85 15.22 13.04 7.16
CA LEU A 85 16.43 13.85 7.06
C LEU A 85 17.20 13.79 8.39
N PRO A 86 18.54 13.83 8.35
CA PRO A 86 19.35 14.01 9.55
C PRO A 86 18.91 15.29 10.28
N SER A 87 18.72 15.17 11.60
CA SER A 87 18.50 16.31 12.50
C SER A 87 19.76 17.14 12.68
#